data_AF-A0A026X2R9-F1
#
_entry.id   AF-A0A026X2R9-F1
#
_cell.length_a   1.000
_cell.length_b   1.000
_cell.length_c   1.000
_cell.angle_alpha   90.00
_cell.angle_beta   90.00
_cell.angle_gamma   90.00
#
_symmetry.space_group_name_H-M   'P 1'
#
loop_
_entity.id
_entity.type
_entity.pdbx_description
1 polymer ?
#
loop_
_entity_poly.entity_id
_entity_poly.type
_entity_poly.pdbx_seq_one_letter_code
_entity_poly.pdbx_strand_id
1 'polypeptide(L)'
;MKVTLASLDEFQERDSGWALSKILNLIVNVNKYSPIRAGCIIDVPRAIQVKRAVVNVRAKDNAYFAWAVVAALYPCTKNADRTVHYPDYTTVLDVSVIEFPMTLDQIGRFERGNDISIIVFVEDNDGKRGVIVPLRLTDRKRDRHVNLLYVPDSRAGQPGHFAWIGDLSRLVSAQLSRK
;
A
#
# COMPACT_ATOMS: atom_id res chain seq x y z
N MET A 1 18.52 -17.01 2.46
CA MET A 1 17.15 -17.07 3.03
C MET A 1 17.10 -17.06 4.57
N LYS A 2 18.14 -16.57 5.28
CA LYS A 2 18.18 -16.57 6.77
C LYS A 2 18.05 -15.19 7.41
N VAL A 3 18.13 -14.12 6.63
CA VAL A 3 18.25 -12.74 7.13
C VAL A 3 16.90 -12.03 7.26
N THR A 4 15.89 -12.47 6.51
CA THR A 4 14.57 -11.81 6.42
C THR A 4 13.59 -12.19 7.52
N LEU A 5 13.83 -13.28 8.26
CA LEU A 5 12.97 -13.72 9.37
C LEU A 5 13.26 -12.95 10.66
N ALA A 6 14.54 -12.71 10.96
CA ALA A 6 14.95 -12.00 12.18
C ALA A 6 14.49 -10.53 12.21
N SER A 7 14.49 -9.84 11.06
CA SER A 7 14.05 -8.44 10.96
C SER A 7 12.57 -8.23 11.24
N LEU A 8 11.79 -9.30 11.14
CA LEU A 8 10.33 -9.29 11.24
C LEU A 8 9.84 -9.49 12.67
N ASP A 9 10.48 -10.42 13.40
CA ASP A 9 10.27 -10.59 14.84
C ASP A 9 10.68 -9.31 15.59
N GLU A 10 11.82 -8.71 15.22
CA GLU A 10 12.31 -7.48 15.88
C GLU A 10 11.41 -6.25 15.64
N PHE A 11 10.69 -6.19 14.52
CA PHE A 11 9.77 -5.08 14.21
C PHE A 11 8.42 -5.19 14.92
N GLN A 12 7.93 -6.42 15.18
CA GLN A 12 6.63 -6.64 15.81
C GLN A 12 6.68 -6.69 17.34
N GLU A 13 7.77 -7.18 17.92
CA GLU A 13 7.84 -7.41 19.37
C GLU A 13 7.96 -6.14 20.21
N ARG A 14 8.57 -5.06 19.69
CA ARG A 14 8.90 -3.91 20.56
C ARG A 14 7.73 -3.02 20.95
N ASP A 15 6.60 -3.06 20.23
CA ASP A 15 5.48 -2.13 20.50
C ASP A 15 4.08 -2.76 20.53
N SER A 16 3.88 -4.02 20.09
CA SER A 16 2.52 -4.54 19.83
C SER A 16 2.15 -5.85 20.53
N GLY A 17 3.12 -6.68 20.93
CA GLY A 17 2.83 -8.04 21.44
C GLY A 17 2.37 -9.03 20.37
N TRP A 18 2.71 -8.80 19.10
CA TRP A 18 2.39 -9.67 17.97
C TRP A 18 3.61 -10.54 17.65
N ALA A 19 3.39 -11.83 17.39
CA ALA A 19 4.41 -12.74 16.88
C ALA A 19 4.02 -13.20 15.47
N LEU A 20 4.91 -13.03 14.50
CA LEU A 20 4.63 -13.42 13.12
C LEU A 20 4.85 -14.92 12.92
N SER A 21 3.80 -15.63 12.53
CA SER A 21 3.87 -17.08 12.35
C SER A 21 4.37 -17.53 10.97
N LYS A 22 4.03 -16.82 9.87
CA LYS A 22 4.39 -17.26 8.50
C LYS A 22 4.21 -16.15 7.45
N ILE A 23 5.19 -16.00 6.55
CA ILE A 23 5.01 -15.26 5.29
C ILE A 23 4.54 -16.26 4.24
N LEU A 24 3.35 -16.05 3.69
CA LEU A 24 2.69 -17.02 2.80
C LEU A 24 3.13 -16.91 1.34
N ASN A 25 3.36 -15.72 0.78
CA ASN A 25 3.82 -15.55 -0.61
C ASN A 25 4.47 -14.17 -0.85
N LEU A 26 5.56 -14.14 -1.63
CA LEU A 26 6.14 -12.93 -2.22
C LEU A 26 6.05 -13.07 -3.74
N ILE A 27 5.11 -12.35 -4.36
CA ILE A 27 4.93 -12.39 -5.82
C ILE A 27 5.59 -11.16 -6.42
N VAL A 28 6.74 -11.36 -7.08
CA VAL A 28 7.39 -10.34 -7.89
C VAL A 28 6.78 -10.39 -9.29
N ASN A 29 5.91 -9.44 -9.61
CA ASN A 29 5.30 -9.33 -10.94
C ASN A 29 6.07 -8.31 -11.77
N VAL A 30 6.88 -8.79 -12.72
CA VAL A 30 7.53 -7.95 -13.74
C VAL A 30 6.64 -8.00 -14.97
N ASN A 31 6.02 -6.87 -15.34
CA ASN A 31 5.20 -6.82 -16.54
C ASN A 31 5.47 -5.61 -17.43
N LYS A 32 5.43 -5.89 -18.73
CA LYS A 32 5.85 -5.04 -19.84
C LYS A 32 4.76 -3.99 -20.14
N TYR A 33 5.14 -2.72 -20.07
CA TYR A 33 4.30 -1.55 -20.29
C TYR A 33 3.55 -1.60 -21.65
N SER A 34 2.23 -1.42 -21.62
CA SER A 34 1.40 -1.13 -22.79
C SER A 34 0.59 0.15 -22.53
N PRO A 35 0.73 1.20 -23.35
CA PRO A 35 0.17 2.50 -23.02
C PRO A 35 -1.31 2.61 -23.42
N ILE A 36 -2.04 3.42 -22.63
CA ILE A 36 -3.33 4.09 -22.88
C ILE A 36 -4.64 3.30 -22.60
N ARG A 37 -5.26 3.60 -21.44
CA ARG A 37 -6.61 4.25 -21.36
C ARG A 37 -6.68 5.11 -20.09
N ALA A 38 -6.92 6.41 -20.28
CA ALA A 38 -7.17 7.37 -19.21
C ALA A 38 -8.40 6.96 -18.37
N GLY A 39 -8.27 6.99 -17.04
CA GLY A 39 -9.41 7.03 -16.12
C GLY A 39 -9.96 5.69 -15.60
N CYS A 40 -9.13 4.66 -15.39
CA CYS A 40 -9.62 3.50 -14.63
C CYS A 40 -9.69 3.85 -13.14
N ILE A 41 -10.88 4.22 -12.67
CA ILE A 41 -11.22 4.21 -11.24
C ILE A 41 -11.23 2.72 -10.83
N ILE A 42 -10.12 2.25 -10.26
CA ILE A 42 -10.07 0.92 -9.68
C ILE A 42 -10.79 1.00 -8.34
N ASP A 43 -12.01 0.46 -8.31
CA ASP A 43 -12.79 0.38 -7.09
C ASP A 43 -12.19 -0.68 -6.19
N VAL A 44 -11.73 -0.24 -5.01
CA VAL A 44 -11.34 -1.14 -3.92
C VAL A 44 -12.50 -2.09 -3.64
N PRO A 45 -12.29 -3.40 -3.42
CA PRO A 45 -13.37 -4.35 -3.17
C PRO A 45 -14.34 -3.89 -2.07
N ARG A 46 -15.64 -4.10 -2.27
CA ARG A 46 -16.70 -3.61 -1.36
C ARG A 46 -16.45 -4.02 0.10
N ALA A 47 -15.93 -5.23 0.32
CA ALA A 47 -15.60 -5.76 1.65
C ALA A 47 -14.58 -4.89 2.41
N ILE A 48 -13.70 -4.20 1.69
CA ILE A 48 -12.71 -3.28 2.24
C ILE A 48 -13.32 -1.87 2.37
N GLN A 49 -14.08 -1.41 1.37
CA GLN A 49 -14.74 -0.10 1.40
C GLN A 49 -15.67 0.07 2.61
N VAL A 50 -16.46 -0.96 2.95
CA VAL A 50 -17.41 -0.89 4.08
C VAL A 50 -16.70 -0.67 5.42
N LYS A 51 -15.43 -1.08 5.54
CA LYS A 51 -14.65 -0.89 6.76
C LYS A 51 -14.23 0.57 6.94
N ARG A 52 -14.30 1.42 5.90
CA ARG A 52 -13.87 2.84 5.94
C ARG A 52 -12.48 3.01 6.56
N ALA A 53 -11.59 2.06 6.26
CA ALA A 53 -10.23 1.99 6.77
C ALA A 53 -9.18 2.36 5.70
N VAL A 54 -9.62 2.45 4.44
CA VAL A 54 -8.78 2.69 3.28
C VAL A 54 -9.26 3.94 2.57
N VAL A 55 -8.31 4.84 2.27
CA VAL A 55 -8.52 6.06 1.50
C VAL A 55 -7.97 5.84 0.10
N ASN A 56 -8.87 5.80 -0.87
CA ASN A 56 -8.52 5.71 -2.28
C ASN A 56 -8.58 7.11 -2.91
N VAL A 57 -7.43 7.77 -3.04
CA VAL A 57 -7.34 9.08 -3.69
C VAL A 57 -7.49 8.90 -5.21
N ARG A 58 -8.52 9.53 -5.77
CA ARG A 58 -8.86 9.47 -7.19
C ARG A 58 -8.09 10.54 -7.94
N ALA A 59 -6.99 10.14 -8.56
CA ALA A 59 -6.21 11.00 -9.44
C ALA A 59 -6.50 10.69 -10.92
N LYS A 60 -6.27 11.68 -11.79
CA LYS A 60 -6.39 11.52 -13.25
C LYS A 60 -5.11 11.01 -13.89
N ASP A 61 -3.98 11.12 -13.17
CA ASP A 61 -2.68 10.62 -13.55
C ASP A 61 -2.46 9.20 -12.99
N ASN A 62 -1.40 8.52 -13.44
CA ASN A 62 -1.03 7.19 -12.95
C ASN A 62 -0.21 7.26 -11.64
N ALA A 63 -0.28 8.38 -10.91
CA ALA A 63 0.55 8.65 -9.72
C ALA A 63 -0.10 8.19 -8.40
N TYR A 64 -0.89 7.11 -8.45
CA TYR A 64 -1.66 6.60 -7.31
C TYR A 64 -0.82 6.31 -6.07
N PHE A 65 0.40 5.79 -6.26
CA PHE A 65 1.34 5.55 -5.17
C PHE A 65 1.70 6.84 -4.44
N ALA A 66 2.08 7.89 -5.19
CA ALA A 66 2.46 9.16 -4.61
C ALA A 66 1.28 9.80 -3.88
N TRP A 67 0.09 9.80 -4.49
CA TRP A 67 -1.13 10.30 -3.84
C TRP A 67 -1.51 9.52 -2.57
N ALA A 68 -1.32 8.21 -2.55
CA ALA A 68 -1.56 7.40 -1.36
C ALA A 68 -0.57 7.75 -0.23
N VAL A 69 0.71 7.95 -0.56
CA VAL A 69 1.71 8.42 0.41
C VAL A 69 1.34 9.81 0.91
N VAL A 70 1.00 10.76 0.03
CA VAL A 70 0.57 12.11 0.42
C VAL A 70 -0.63 12.06 1.36
N ALA A 71 -1.64 11.22 1.07
CA ALA A 71 -2.80 11.08 1.93
C ALA A 71 -2.45 10.57 3.34
N ALA A 72 -1.43 9.70 3.44
CA ALA A 72 -0.92 9.25 4.73
C ALA A 72 -0.18 10.35 5.50
N LEU A 73 0.55 11.20 4.79
CA LEU A 73 1.33 12.30 5.38
C LEU A 73 0.45 13.50 5.77
N TYR A 74 -0.63 13.73 5.02
CA TYR A 74 -1.58 14.82 5.23
C TYR A 74 -3.02 14.26 5.32
N PRO A 75 -3.37 13.52 6.39
CA PRO A 75 -4.69 12.93 6.54
C PRO A 75 -5.81 13.95 6.42
N CYS A 76 -6.78 13.69 5.54
CA CYS A 76 -8.01 14.47 5.43
C CYS A 76 -9.21 13.65 5.93
N THR A 77 -10.11 14.28 6.69
CA THR A 77 -11.32 13.62 7.21
C THR A 77 -12.54 13.76 6.30
N LYS A 78 -12.59 14.82 5.47
CA LYS A 78 -13.73 15.13 4.60
C LYS A 78 -13.34 14.95 3.13
N ASN A 79 -14.09 14.12 2.40
CA ASN A 79 -13.85 13.85 0.98
C ASN A 79 -12.38 13.47 0.68
N ALA A 80 -11.82 12.61 1.54
CA ALA A 80 -10.43 12.18 1.48
C ALA A 80 -10.06 11.48 0.15
N ASP A 81 -11.03 11.15 -0.68
CA ASP A 81 -10.87 10.60 -2.02
C ASP A 81 -10.45 11.63 -3.08
N ARG A 82 -10.51 12.94 -2.78
CA ARG A 82 -10.24 14.01 -3.77
C ARG A 82 -8.84 14.60 -3.63
N THR A 83 -8.10 14.67 -4.74
CA THR A 83 -6.75 15.25 -4.81
C THR A 83 -6.70 16.72 -4.36
N VAL A 84 -7.77 17.49 -4.56
CA VAL A 84 -7.84 18.92 -4.21
C VAL A 84 -7.63 19.24 -2.73
N HIS A 85 -7.76 18.24 -1.85
CA HIS A 85 -7.56 18.40 -0.41
C HIS A 85 -6.12 18.17 0.04
N TYR A 86 -5.25 17.78 -0.89
CA TYR A 86 -3.88 17.41 -0.61
C TYR A 86 -2.92 18.35 -1.34
N PRO A 87 -1.72 18.61 -0.78
CA PRO A 87 -0.67 19.27 -1.54
C PRO A 87 -0.29 18.40 -2.74
N ASP A 88 0.19 19.05 -3.80
CA ASP A 88 0.69 18.32 -4.96
C ASP A 88 1.87 17.42 -4.56
N TYR A 89 1.85 16.16 -4.99
CA TYR A 89 2.84 15.18 -4.53
C TYR A 89 4.27 15.56 -4.90
N THR A 90 4.49 16.29 -5.99
CA THR A 90 5.84 16.73 -6.41
C THR A 90 6.42 17.79 -5.48
N THR A 91 5.59 18.49 -4.71
CA THR A 91 6.03 19.51 -3.75
C THR A 91 6.45 18.93 -2.41
N VAL A 92 5.98 17.73 -2.08
CA VAL A 92 6.17 17.10 -0.76
C VAL A 92 6.99 15.82 -0.80
N LEU A 93 7.12 15.19 -1.97
CA LEU A 93 7.88 13.95 -2.18
C LEU A 93 8.93 14.15 -3.27
N ASP A 94 10.12 13.61 -3.03
CA ASP A 94 11.11 13.39 -4.08
C ASP A 94 10.69 12.18 -4.93
N VAL A 95 10.05 12.49 -6.05
CA VAL A 95 9.63 11.50 -7.06
C VAL A 95 10.60 11.40 -8.23
N SER A 96 11.74 12.11 -8.20
CA SER A 96 12.73 12.09 -9.29
C SER A 96 13.39 10.71 -9.46
N VAL A 97 13.39 9.91 -8.39
CA VAL A 97 14.00 8.58 -8.32
C VAL A 97 13.05 7.43 -8.67
N ILE A 98 11.81 7.74 -9.05
CA ILE A 98 10.77 6.76 -9.42
C ILE A 98 10.15 7.08 -10.78
N GLU A 99 9.60 6.05 -11.42
CA GLU A 99 8.81 6.15 -12.63
C GLU A 99 7.38 5.70 -12.37
N PHE A 100 6.43 6.35 -13.03
CA PHE A 100 5.02 5.96 -12.98
C PHE A 100 4.64 5.09 -14.18
N PRO A 101 3.85 4.02 -13.99
CA PRO A 101 3.26 3.56 -12.72
C PRO A 101 4.32 2.94 -11.77
N MET A 102 4.15 3.18 -10.48
CA MET A 102 5.07 2.68 -9.45
C MET A 102 5.10 1.15 -9.43
N THR A 103 6.29 0.57 -9.34
CA THR A 103 6.49 -0.88 -9.17
C THR A 103 7.07 -1.20 -7.78
N LEU A 104 6.90 -2.44 -7.31
CA LEU A 104 7.33 -2.85 -5.96
C LEU A 104 8.84 -2.74 -5.75
N ASP A 105 9.64 -2.96 -6.79
CA ASP A 105 11.10 -2.88 -6.76
C ASP A 105 11.61 -1.44 -6.57
N GLN A 106 10.86 -0.45 -7.06
CA GLN A 106 11.20 0.97 -6.91
C GLN A 106 10.92 1.49 -5.50
N ILE A 107 10.07 0.81 -4.70
CA ILE A 107 9.68 1.31 -3.37
C ILE A 107 10.88 1.44 -2.45
N GLY A 108 11.85 0.52 -2.53
CA GLY A 108 13.06 0.62 -1.71
C GLY A 108 13.92 1.86 -2.02
N ARG A 109 13.91 2.32 -3.28
CA ARG A 109 14.59 3.57 -3.67
C ARG A 109 13.83 4.78 -3.14
N PHE A 110 12.50 4.79 -3.32
CA PHE A 110 11.63 5.83 -2.80
C PHE A 110 11.76 6.02 -1.28
N GLU A 111 11.73 4.92 -0.53
CA GLU A 111 11.87 4.91 0.94
C GLU A 111 13.18 5.57 1.39
N ARG A 112 14.27 5.36 0.64
CA ARG A 112 15.58 5.97 0.94
C ARG A 112 15.62 7.46 0.57
N GLY A 113 15.03 7.84 -0.56
CA GLY A 113 15.03 9.24 -1.01
C GLY A 113 14.15 10.15 -0.15
N ASN A 114 13.05 9.63 0.38
CA ASN A 114 12.06 10.43 1.12
C ASN A 114 12.12 10.25 2.64
N ASP A 115 12.98 9.36 3.13
CA ASP A 115 13.05 8.93 4.53
C ASP A 115 11.68 8.51 5.09
N ILE A 116 10.98 7.64 4.35
CA ILE A 116 9.68 7.08 4.72
C ILE A 116 9.78 5.56 4.64
N SER A 117 9.17 4.86 5.60
CA SER A 117 9.04 3.41 5.60
C SER A 117 7.66 3.00 5.11
N ILE A 118 7.62 2.10 4.11
CA ILE A 118 6.38 1.70 3.45
C ILE A 118 6.15 0.21 3.60
N ILE A 119 4.99 -0.13 4.15
CA ILE A 119 4.47 -1.49 4.19
C ILE A 119 3.33 -1.59 3.18
N VAL A 120 3.37 -2.60 2.32
CA VAL A 120 2.33 -2.86 1.32
C VAL A 120 1.58 -4.12 1.71
N PHE A 121 0.26 -4.03 1.76
CA PHE A 121 -0.67 -5.14 1.98
C PHE A 121 -1.45 -5.44 0.70
N VAL A 122 -1.99 -6.64 0.59
CA VAL A 122 -2.86 -7.06 -0.51
C VAL A 122 -3.99 -7.92 0.04
N GLU A 123 -5.12 -7.97 -0.66
CA GLU A 123 -6.16 -8.96 -0.38
C GLU A 123 -5.70 -10.34 -0.89
N ASP A 124 -5.82 -11.35 -0.04
CA ASP A 124 -5.49 -12.72 -0.36
C ASP A 124 -6.48 -13.29 -1.39
N ASN A 125 -5.95 -13.89 -2.45
CA ASN A 125 -6.71 -14.46 -3.55
C ASN A 125 -7.05 -15.94 -3.36
N ASP A 126 -6.63 -16.59 -2.26
CA ASP A 126 -6.87 -18.01 -1.95
C ASP A 126 -8.32 -18.34 -1.50
N GLY A 127 -9.32 -17.69 -2.12
CA GLY A 127 -10.75 -17.97 -1.90
C GLY A 127 -11.32 -17.40 -0.60
N LYS A 128 -10.51 -16.80 0.28
CA LYS A 128 -10.95 -16.11 1.50
C LYS A 128 -11.03 -14.61 1.26
N ARG A 129 -12.14 -14.17 0.64
CA ARG A 129 -12.44 -12.73 0.45
C ARG A 129 -12.33 -11.96 1.78
N GLY A 130 -11.67 -10.82 1.75
CA GLY A 130 -11.51 -9.90 2.85
C GLY A 130 -10.33 -10.19 3.79
N VAL A 131 -9.49 -11.18 3.49
CA VAL A 131 -8.25 -11.44 4.23
C VAL A 131 -7.14 -10.57 3.65
N ILE A 132 -6.55 -9.73 4.48
CA ILE A 132 -5.46 -8.82 4.14
C ILE A 132 -4.15 -9.41 4.66
N VAL A 133 -3.16 -9.51 3.78
CA VAL A 133 -1.82 -10.06 4.06
C VAL A 133 -0.73 -9.08 3.64
N PRO A 134 0.43 -9.06 4.31
CA PRO A 134 1.55 -8.24 3.88
C PRO A 134 2.13 -8.76 2.56
N LEU A 135 2.25 -7.88 1.58
CA LEU A 135 2.89 -8.13 0.28
C LEU A 135 4.37 -7.71 0.29
N ARG A 136 4.69 -6.58 0.91
CA ARG A 136 6.05 -6.05 1.05
C ARG A 136 6.22 -5.42 2.42
N LEU A 137 7.32 -5.75 3.07
CA LEU A 137 7.76 -5.11 4.31
C LEU A 137 8.90 -4.14 4.00
N THR A 138 9.07 -3.16 4.87
CA THR A 138 10.21 -2.25 4.82
C THR A 138 11.42 -2.92 5.48
N ASP A 139 12.61 -2.74 4.90
CA ASP A 139 13.85 -3.30 5.48
C ASP A 139 14.36 -2.48 6.67
N ARG A 140 13.92 -1.21 6.78
CA ARG A 140 14.37 -0.27 7.80
C ARG A 140 13.19 0.50 8.38
N LYS A 141 13.05 0.49 9.71
CA LYS A 141 12.10 1.34 10.45
C LYS A 141 12.62 2.79 10.41
N ARG A 142 11.77 3.74 10.07
CA ARG A 142 12.01 5.19 10.07
C ARG A 142 10.87 5.87 10.80
N ASP A 143 11.04 7.11 11.25
CA ASP A 143 10.02 7.80 12.05
C ASP A 143 8.66 7.90 11.34
N ARG A 144 8.67 8.04 10.01
CA ARG A 144 7.45 8.12 9.19
C ARG A 144 7.13 6.75 8.59
N HIS A 145 5.96 6.24 8.93
CA HIS A 145 5.45 4.95 8.44
C HIS A 145 4.17 5.12 7.64
N VAL A 146 4.10 4.45 6.49
CA VAL A 146 2.90 4.43 5.65
C VAL A 146 2.50 2.99 5.36
N ASN A 147 1.25 2.66 5.67
CA ASN A 147 0.63 1.40 5.30
C ASN A 147 -0.19 1.60 4.03
N LEU A 148 0.15 0.87 2.97
CA LEU A 148 -0.53 0.93 1.68
C LEU A 148 -1.25 -0.39 1.40
N LEU A 149 -2.38 -0.31 0.71
CA LEU A 149 -3.08 -1.43 0.11
C LEU A 149 -2.80 -1.43 -1.39
N TYR A 150 -2.25 -2.52 -1.89
CA TYR A 150 -2.17 -2.82 -3.31
C TYR A 150 -3.44 -3.53 -3.77
N VAL A 151 -4.11 -2.97 -4.77
CA VAL A 151 -5.30 -3.54 -5.40
C VAL A 151 -4.93 -3.92 -6.84
N PRO A 152 -4.75 -5.22 -7.14
CA PRO A 152 -4.46 -5.65 -8.50
C PRO A 152 -5.57 -5.21 -9.45
N ASP A 153 -5.20 -4.74 -10.65
CA ASP A 153 -6.20 -4.54 -11.70
C ASP A 153 -6.68 -5.91 -12.21
N SER A 154 -7.99 -6.07 -12.28
CA SER A 154 -8.68 -7.21 -12.89
C SER A 154 -8.35 -7.44 -14.37
N ARG A 155 -7.83 -6.43 -15.07
CA ARG A 155 -7.45 -6.51 -16.48
C ARG A 155 -6.01 -7.03 -16.62
N ALA A 156 -5.86 -8.12 -17.37
CA ALA A 156 -4.55 -8.70 -17.64
C ALA A 156 -3.57 -7.66 -18.20
N GLY A 157 -2.42 -7.50 -17.54
CA GLY A 157 -1.34 -6.61 -17.98
C GLY A 157 -1.48 -5.14 -17.58
N GLN A 158 -2.49 -4.75 -16.79
CA GLN A 158 -2.56 -3.39 -16.23
C GLN A 158 -1.87 -3.31 -14.84
N PRO A 159 -1.16 -2.20 -14.54
CA PRO A 159 -0.58 -1.98 -13.23
C PRO A 159 -1.69 -1.88 -12.17
N GLY A 160 -1.48 -2.53 -11.02
CA GLY A 160 -2.41 -2.40 -9.90
C GLY A 160 -2.36 -1.01 -9.27
N HIS A 161 -3.32 -0.75 -8.39
CA HIS A 161 -3.53 0.52 -7.72
C HIS A 161 -2.98 0.51 -6.30
N PHE A 162 -2.54 1.66 -5.79
CA PHE A 162 -2.16 1.85 -4.40
C PHE A 162 -3.16 2.76 -3.69
N ALA A 163 -3.62 2.34 -2.52
CA ALA A 163 -4.48 3.14 -1.65
C ALA A 163 -3.88 3.21 -0.24
N TRP A 164 -4.18 4.29 0.49
CA TRP A 164 -3.67 4.45 1.86
C TRP A 164 -4.55 3.71 2.86
N ILE A 165 -3.94 2.94 3.77
CA ILE A 165 -4.61 2.33 4.92
C ILE A 165 -4.50 3.29 6.10
N GLY A 166 -5.57 4.04 6.37
CA GLY A 166 -5.63 4.97 7.50
C GLY A 166 -5.90 4.30 8.85
N ASP A 167 -6.47 3.09 8.85
CA ASP A 167 -6.75 2.34 10.07
C ASP A 167 -6.57 0.82 9.83
N LEU A 168 -5.34 0.33 10.04
CA LEU A 168 -5.01 -1.08 9.79
C LEU A 168 -5.81 -2.02 10.71
N SER A 169 -5.98 -1.67 11.99
CA SER A 169 -6.74 -2.46 12.96
C SER A 169 -8.18 -2.64 12.53
N ARG A 170 -8.83 -1.57 12.06
CA ARG A 170 -10.19 -1.64 11.51
C ARG A 170 -10.23 -2.48 10.24
N LEU A 171 -9.22 -2.35 9.38
CA LEU A 171 -9.13 -3.13 8.14
C LEU A 171 -9.05 -4.64 8.41
N VAL A 172 -8.28 -5.09 9.39
CA VAL A 172 -8.09 -6.52 9.70
C VAL A 172 -8.99 -7.05 10.82
N SER A 173 -9.85 -6.21 11.39
CA SER A 173 -10.73 -6.56 12.52
C SER A 173 -11.50 -7.87 12.33
N ALA A 174 -12.09 -8.09 11.15
CA ALA A 174 -12.82 -9.31 10.81
C ALA A 174 -11.95 -10.58 10.72
N GLN A 175 -10.64 -10.43 10.51
CA GLN A 175 -9.69 -11.54 10.56
C GLN A 175 -9.34 -11.91 12.00
N LEU A 176 -9.33 -10.91 12.89
CA LEU A 176 -9.00 -11.08 14.31
C LEU A 176 -10.16 -11.66 15.11
N SER A 177 -11.40 -11.39 14.72
CA SER A 177 -12.60 -11.89 15.40
C SER A 177 -12.95 -13.35 15.10
N ARG A 178 -12.22 -14.02 14.21
CA ARG A 178 -12.45 -15.44 13.82
C ARG A 178 -11.55 -16.40 14.62
N LYS A 179 -11.47 -16.21 15.94
CA LYS A 179 -10.87 -17.18 16.86
C LYS A 179 -11.90 -18.19 17.32
#